data_AF-S7XT26-F1
#
_entry.id   AF-S7XT26-F1
#
_cell.length_a   1.000
_cell.length_b   1.000
_cell.length_c   1.000
_cell.angle_alpha   90.00
_cell.angle_beta   90.00
_cell.angle_gamma   90.00
#
_symmetry.space_group_name_H-M   'P 1'
#
loop_
_entity.id
_entity.type
_entity.pdbx_description
1 polymer ?
#
loop_
_entity_poly.entity_id
_entity_poly.type
_entity_poly.pdbx_seq_one_letter_code
_entity_poly.pdbx_strand_id
1 'polypeptide(L)'
;MSKNFQAENIEQGDLIKFDSVTLNPVNAQDIPLILQVLQASKLDNPSTEGIELNMSNLLSTFLTDYTIDYSFKQGNEKFLIRFPYGEVEGFENGYRHSDFQLGKLNLVGIDRGKINFSEVDTMSTKFLEFMSKQTKKNNVTNNVKDIIPKSSSSEKSDESGSEFEIDFNYEKLNGTYHLIDVIAVVQKINVESES
;
A
#
# COMPACT_ATOMS: atom_id res chain seq x y z
N MET A 1 17.78 -7.07 27.39
CA MET A 1 19.10 -6.56 26.96
C MET A 1 18.98 -6.21 25.49
N SER A 2 19.34 -5.00 25.07
CA SER A 2 19.32 -4.61 23.64
C SER A 2 20.51 -5.24 22.92
N LYS A 3 20.26 -5.99 21.84
CA LYS A 3 21.31 -6.50 20.96
C LYS A 3 21.50 -5.53 19.78
N ASN A 4 22.74 -5.16 19.48
CA ASN A 4 23.04 -4.62 18.14
C ASN A 4 22.83 -5.76 17.13
N PHE A 5 22.23 -5.46 15.98
CA PHE A 5 21.98 -6.48 14.96
C PHE A 5 23.25 -7.27 14.63
N GLN A 6 23.29 -8.53 15.05
CA GLN A 6 24.23 -9.54 14.57
C GLN A 6 23.36 -10.63 13.95
N ALA A 7 23.58 -10.91 12.66
CA ALA A 7 22.68 -11.67 11.80
C ALA A 7 22.39 -13.13 12.24
N GLU A 8 23.03 -13.62 13.31
CA GLU A 8 23.08 -15.04 13.63
C GLU A 8 22.18 -15.50 14.79
N ASN A 9 21.44 -14.63 15.49
CA ASN A 9 20.51 -15.05 16.56
C ASN A 9 19.37 -14.04 16.80
N ILE A 10 18.52 -13.85 15.79
CA ILE A 10 17.29 -13.06 15.94
C ILE A 10 16.14 -14.01 16.25
N GLU A 11 15.60 -13.88 17.45
CA GLU A 11 14.41 -14.61 17.88
C GLU A 11 13.20 -13.67 17.92
N GLN A 12 12.03 -14.25 17.71
CA GLN A 12 10.78 -13.51 17.86
C GLN A 12 10.67 -12.92 19.27
N GLY A 13 10.33 -11.63 19.34
CA GLY A 13 10.26 -10.86 20.58
C GLY A 13 11.53 -10.09 20.92
N ASP A 14 12.63 -10.28 20.18
CA ASP A 14 13.87 -9.54 20.42
C ASP A 14 13.70 -8.05 20.08
N LEU A 15 14.23 -7.19 20.95
CA LEU A 15 14.40 -5.76 20.68
C LEU A 15 15.68 -5.55 19.86
N ILE A 16 15.52 -5.09 18.63
CA ILE A 16 16.57 -4.97 17.64
C ILE A 16 16.81 -3.51 17.30
N LYS A 17 18.09 -3.14 17.24
CA LYS A 17 18.55 -1.87 16.69
C LYS A 17 19.18 -2.11 15.32
N PHE A 18 18.66 -1.42 14.31
CA PHE A 18 19.22 -1.35 12.96
C PHE A 18 19.90 0.00 12.77
N ASP A 19 21.15 -0.03 12.32
CA ASP A 19 21.93 1.18 12.05
C ASP A 19 22.05 1.43 10.54
N SER A 20 21.82 2.67 10.12
CA SER A 20 22.03 3.15 8.75
C SER A 20 21.27 2.35 7.67
N VAL A 21 19.98 2.13 7.86
CA VAL A 21 19.12 1.45 6.88
C VAL A 21 18.50 2.44 5.89
N THR A 22 18.25 1.96 4.67
CA THR A 22 17.46 2.68 3.66
C THR A 22 16.15 1.94 3.47
N LEU A 23 15.05 2.64 3.71
CA LEU A 23 13.70 2.10 3.61
C LEU A 23 13.18 2.23 2.17
N ASN A 24 12.75 1.11 1.59
CA ASN A 24 12.16 1.08 0.27
C ASN A 24 10.64 0.92 0.40
N PRO A 25 9.83 1.83 -0.15
CA PRO A 25 8.38 1.67 -0.12
C PRO A 25 7.97 0.42 -0.90
N VAL A 26 7.07 -0.37 -0.32
CA VAL A 26 6.57 -1.62 -0.92
C VAL A 26 5.23 -1.38 -1.63
N ASN A 27 4.33 -0.64 -0.99
CA ASN A 27 2.96 -0.43 -1.46
C ASN A 27 2.65 1.05 -1.75
N ALA A 28 3.67 1.87 -2.01
CA ALA A 28 3.44 3.27 -2.38
C ALA A 28 2.63 3.43 -3.69
N GLN A 29 2.64 2.41 -4.55
CA GLN A 29 1.83 2.38 -5.78
C GLN A 29 0.33 2.19 -5.51
N ASP A 30 -0.05 1.74 -4.31
CA ASP A 30 -1.45 1.53 -3.93
C ASP A 30 -2.14 2.85 -3.51
N ILE A 31 -1.37 3.91 -3.19
CA ILE A 31 -1.91 5.22 -2.80
C ILE A 31 -2.68 5.91 -3.95
N PRO A 32 -2.12 6.05 -5.17
CA PRO A 32 -2.88 6.54 -6.34
C PRO A 32 -4.16 5.76 -6.59
N LEU A 33 -4.12 4.44 -6.40
CA LEU A 33 -5.27 3.55 -6.48
C LEU A 33 -6.36 3.95 -5.47
N ILE A 34 -6.02 4.12 -4.19
CA ILE A 34 -6.99 4.54 -3.16
C ILE A 34 -7.65 5.86 -3.57
N LEU A 35 -6.86 6.82 -4.07
CA LEU A 35 -7.36 8.10 -4.56
C LEU A 35 -8.32 7.93 -5.75
N GLN A 36 -8.04 7.00 -6.65
CA GLN A 36 -8.89 6.69 -7.79
C GLN A 36 -10.21 6.03 -7.36
N VAL A 37 -10.20 5.13 -6.38
CA VAL A 37 -11.44 4.58 -5.80
C VAL A 37 -12.27 5.67 -5.14
N LEU A 38 -11.62 6.59 -4.40
CA LEU A 38 -12.31 7.73 -3.80
C LEU A 38 -12.96 8.63 -4.87
N GLN A 39 -12.30 8.87 -6.00
CA GLN A 39 -12.87 9.61 -7.12
C GLN A 39 -14.03 8.86 -7.79
N ALA A 40 -13.87 7.56 -8.07
CA ALA A 40 -14.90 6.72 -8.68
C ALA A 40 -16.14 6.56 -7.79
N SER A 41 -15.95 6.42 -6.46
CA SER A 41 -17.06 6.33 -5.50
C SER A 41 -17.92 7.59 -5.43
N LYS A 42 -17.37 8.74 -5.84
CA LYS A 42 -18.14 9.99 -6.01
C LYS A 42 -18.83 10.08 -7.37
N LEU A 43 -18.35 9.33 -8.37
CA LEU A 43 -18.85 9.40 -9.73
C LEU A 43 -20.04 8.47 -9.97
N ASP A 44 -20.07 7.24 -9.45
CA ASP A 44 -21.23 6.36 -9.59
C ASP A 44 -21.27 5.31 -8.46
N ASN A 45 -22.40 5.20 -7.75
CA ASN A 45 -22.73 4.03 -6.95
C ASN A 45 -23.30 3.00 -7.93
N PRO A 46 -22.57 1.95 -8.35
CA PRO A 46 -23.09 1.01 -9.33
C PRO A 46 -24.23 0.22 -8.70
N SER A 47 -25.46 0.65 -8.93
CA SER A 47 -26.66 -0.07 -8.56
C SER A 47 -26.88 -1.22 -9.54
N THR A 48 -26.11 -2.29 -9.40
CA THR A 48 -26.39 -3.55 -10.09
C THR A 48 -27.23 -4.46 -9.18
N GLU A 49 -28.46 -4.71 -9.63
CA GLU A 49 -29.33 -5.84 -9.24
C GLU A 49 -29.32 -6.23 -7.74
N GLY A 50 -29.73 -5.30 -6.87
CA GLY A 50 -30.23 -5.62 -5.54
C GLY A 50 -29.20 -5.78 -4.42
N ILE A 51 -27.91 -5.54 -4.67
CA ILE A 51 -26.89 -5.42 -3.61
C ILE A 51 -26.28 -4.02 -3.71
N GLU A 52 -26.75 -3.10 -2.87
CA GLU A 52 -26.13 -1.79 -2.73
C GLU A 52 -24.78 -1.96 -2.01
N LEU A 53 -23.71 -2.03 -2.79
CA LEU A 53 -22.36 -2.07 -2.26
C LEU A 53 -21.99 -0.69 -1.73
N ASN A 54 -22.08 -0.51 -0.41
CA ASN A 54 -21.67 0.73 0.23
C ASN A 54 -20.15 0.90 0.17
N MET A 55 -19.67 1.56 -0.91
CA MET A 55 -18.25 1.84 -1.13
C MET A 55 -17.62 2.65 0.01
N SER A 56 -18.39 3.53 0.64
CA SER A 56 -17.90 4.30 1.80
C SER A 56 -17.57 3.37 2.98
N ASN A 57 -18.41 2.38 3.26
CA ASN A 57 -18.16 1.40 4.33
C ASN A 57 -17.00 0.44 3.99
N LEU A 58 -16.86 0.04 2.73
CA LEU A 58 -15.73 -0.79 2.32
C LEU A 58 -14.41 0.00 2.40
N LEU A 59 -14.41 1.26 1.97
CA LEU A 59 -13.26 2.15 2.09
C LEU A 59 -12.92 2.42 3.55
N SER A 60 -13.91 2.68 4.41
CA SER A 60 -13.65 2.88 5.84
C SER A 60 -13.05 1.63 6.47
N THR A 61 -13.55 0.44 6.10
CA THR A 61 -13.03 -0.85 6.58
C THR A 61 -11.62 -1.10 6.04
N PHE A 62 -11.36 -0.80 4.77
CA PHE A 62 -10.03 -0.85 4.16
C PHE A 62 -9.02 0.00 4.94
N LEU A 63 -9.39 1.24 5.29
CA LEU A 63 -8.51 2.16 6.00
C LEU A 63 -8.19 1.70 7.43
N THR A 64 -8.99 0.79 8.02
CA THR A 64 -8.72 0.29 9.38
C THR A 64 -7.51 -0.64 9.46
N ASP A 65 -7.20 -1.38 8.38
CA ASP A 65 -6.08 -2.33 8.36
C ASP A 65 -5.04 -2.03 7.28
N TYR A 66 -5.22 -0.97 6.50
CA TYR A 66 -4.24 -0.53 5.52
C TYR A 66 -3.01 0.08 6.21
N THR A 67 -1.85 -0.42 5.83
CA THR A 67 -0.55 0.04 6.33
C THR A 67 0.28 0.58 5.18
N ILE A 68 1.17 1.52 5.46
CA ILE A 68 2.25 1.90 4.55
C ILE A 68 3.45 1.02 4.90
N ASP A 69 3.85 0.20 3.93
CA ASP A 69 4.84 -0.84 4.11
C ASP A 69 6.19 -0.39 3.56
N TYR A 70 7.24 -0.52 4.37
CA TYR A 70 8.63 -0.30 3.97
C TYR A 70 9.45 -1.56 4.17
N SER A 71 10.27 -1.89 3.17
CA SER A 71 11.19 -3.02 3.25
C SER A 71 12.65 -2.58 3.21
N PHE A 72 13.49 -3.32 3.90
CA PHE A 72 14.94 -3.16 3.83
C PHE A 72 15.62 -4.52 3.99
N LYS A 73 16.90 -4.58 3.63
CA LYS A 73 17.72 -5.79 3.74
C LYS A 73 18.89 -5.50 4.67
N GLN A 74 19.20 -6.47 5.52
CA GLN A 74 20.38 -6.43 6.39
C GLN A 74 21.03 -7.81 6.33
N GLY A 75 22.24 -7.89 5.75
CA GLY A 75 22.83 -9.18 5.40
C GLY A 75 21.99 -9.94 4.37
N ASN A 76 21.66 -11.20 4.66
CA ASN A 76 20.83 -12.05 3.79
C ASN A 76 19.34 -12.04 4.14
N GLU A 77 18.94 -11.34 5.21
CA GLU A 77 17.56 -11.32 5.68
C GLU A 77 16.80 -10.10 5.15
N LYS A 78 15.50 -10.27 4.93
CA LYS A 78 14.57 -9.21 4.51
C LYS A 78 13.68 -8.82 5.69
N PHE A 79 13.54 -7.53 5.90
CA PHE A 79 12.74 -6.94 6.98
C PHE A 79 11.62 -6.11 6.37
N LEU A 80 10.48 -6.08 7.07
CA LEU A 80 9.31 -5.30 6.72
C LEU A 80 8.87 -4.50 7.94
N ILE A 81 8.54 -3.24 7.73
CA ILE A 81 7.96 -2.34 8.72
C ILE A 81 6.65 -1.84 8.17
N ARG A 82 5.65 -1.74 9.06
CA ARG A 82 4.30 -1.31 8.72
C ARG A 82 3.90 -0.14 9.59
N PHE A 83 3.47 0.93 8.96
CA PHE A 83 2.87 2.08 9.65
C PHE A 83 1.37 2.10 9.33
N PRO A 84 0.46 1.99 10.31
CA PRO A 84 -0.96 2.12 10.06
C PRO A 84 -1.27 3.45 9.38
N TYR A 85 -2.04 3.43 8.29
CA TYR A 85 -2.34 4.63 7.52
C TYR A 85 -3.22 5.62 8.32
N GLY A 86 -4.14 5.10 9.13
CA GLY A 86 -5.06 5.89 9.95
C GLY A 86 -4.39 6.60 11.14
N GLU A 87 -3.20 6.17 11.55
CA GLU A 87 -2.49 6.73 12.71
C GLU A 87 -1.52 7.83 12.25
N VAL A 88 -2.08 8.94 11.77
CA VAL A 88 -1.30 10.11 11.33
C VAL A 88 -0.59 10.81 12.51
N GLU A 89 -1.06 10.58 13.74
CA GLU A 89 -0.52 11.18 14.98
C GLU A 89 0.65 10.39 15.62
N GLY A 90 1.14 9.32 14.99
CA GLY A 90 2.14 8.43 15.60
C GLY A 90 3.53 9.03 15.88
N PHE A 91 3.84 10.21 15.34
CA PHE A 91 5.13 10.87 15.54
C PHE A 91 4.95 12.27 16.14
N GLU A 92 5.42 12.46 17.38
CA GLU A 92 5.29 13.73 18.14
C GLU A 92 5.86 14.95 17.40
N ASN A 93 6.80 14.74 16.49
CA ASN A 93 7.50 15.82 15.76
C ASN A 93 6.86 16.19 14.41
N GLY A 94 5.68 15.66 14.07
CA GLY A 94 5.01 15.92 12.79
C GLY A 94 5.70 15.28 11.57
N TYR A 95 6.59 14.31 11.82
CA TYR A 95 7.30 13.56 10.79
C TYR A 95 6.32 12.68 10.02
N ARG A 96 6.37 12.72 8.68
CA ARG A 96 5.46 11.95 7.82
C ARG A 96 6.18 10.71 7.29
N HIS A 97 5.40 9.69 6.92
CA HIS A 97 5.93 8.47 6.29
C HIS A 97 6.75 8.78 5.01
N SER A 98 6.41 9.84 4.27
CA SER A 98 7.17 10.30 3.09
C SER A 98 8.61 10.69 3.43
N ASP A 99 8.86 11.17 4.64
CA ASP A 99 10.13 11.74 5.03
C ASP A 99 11.18 10.65 5.30
N PHE A 100 10.75 9.41 5.57
CA PHE A 100 11.63 8.25 5.71
C PHE A 100 12.44 7.93 4.45
N GLN A 101 12.03 8.43 3.29
CA GLN A 101 12.74 8.22 2.02
C GLN A 101 13.94 9.15 1.86
N LEU A 102 14.09 10.17 2.72
CA LEU A 102 15.10 11.23 2.59
C LEU A 102 16.49 10.85 3.11
N GLY A 103 16.79 9.56 3.31
CA GLY A 103 18.15 9.11 3.58
C GLY A 103 18.27 7.82 4.39
N LYS A 104 19.38 7.73 5.12
CA LYS A 104 19.69 6.61 6.01
C LYS A 104 19.13 6.86 7.40
N LEU A 105 18.46 5.84 7.95
CA LEU A 105 17.77 5.90 9.23
C LEU A 105 18.38 4.88 10.19
N ASN A 106 18.30 5.17 11.48
CA ASN A 106 18.48 4.17 12.52
C ASN A 106 17.08 3.80 13.04
N LEU A 107 16.84 2.51 13.22
CA LEU A 107 15.55 1.99 13.63
C LEU A 107 15.70 1.16 14.90
N VAL A 108 14.75 1.29 15.80
CA VAL A 108 14.60 0.42 16.96
C VAL A 108 13.20 -0.17 16.93
N GLY A 109 13.11 -1.48 17.02
CA GLY A 109 11.83 -2.18 16.99
C GLY A 109 11.92 -3.61 17.51
N ILE A 110 10.75 -4.22 17.69
CA ILE A 110 10.61 -5.60 18.17
C ILE A 110 10.40 -6.51 16.96
N ASP A 111 11.17 -7.58 16.83
CA ASP A 111 10.92 -8.58 15.79
C ASP A 111 9.69 -9.42 16.13
N ARG A 112 8.66 -9.35 15.30
CA ARG A 112 7.46 -10.18 15.41
C ARG A 112 7.63 -11.55 14.77
N GLY A 113 8.78 -11.82 14.14
CA GLY A 113 9.14 -13.07 13.52
C GLY A 113 8.97 -13.06 12.00
N LYS A 114 9.35 -14.18 11.38
CA LYS A 114 9.24 -14.39 9.92
C LYS A 114 7.80 -14.67 9.52
N ILE A 115 7.26 -13.87 8.61
CA ILE A 115 5.90 -14.00 8.06
C ILE A 115 6.00 -14.19 6.56
N ASN A 116 5.28 -15.19 6.03
CA ASN A 116 5.10 -15.37 4.58
C ASN A 116 3.90 -14.56 4.10
N PHE A 117 4.14 -13.41 3.48
CA PHE A 117 3.06 -12.50 3.06
C PHE A 117 2.23 -13.00 1.88
N SER A 118 2.69 -14.04 1.19
CA SER A 118 1.93 -14.71 0.14
C SER A 118 0.67 -15.39 0.68
N GLU A 119 0.72 -15.85 1.93
CA GLU A 119 -0.36 -16.57 2.62
C GLU A 119 -1.22 -15.66 3.51
N VAL A 120 -0.79 -14.43 3.75
CA VAL A 120 -1.51 -13.47 4.60
C VAL A 120 -2.51 -12.69 3.75
N ASP A 121 -3.79 -12.77 4.10
CA ASP A 121 -4.82 -11.90 3.52
C ASP A 121 -5.38 -10.96 4.59
N THR A 122 -5.42 -9.67 4.28
CA THR A 122 -6.10 -8.63 5.06
C THR A 122 -7.36 -8.17 4.34
N MET A 123 -8.21 -7.37 4.99
CA MET A 123 -9.34 -6.75 4.30
C MET A 123 -8.85 -5.80 3.22
N SER A 124 -7.79 -5.04 3.51
CA SER A 124 -7.13 -4.19 2.52
C SER A 124 -6.65 -4.97 1.29
N THR A 125 -5.91 -6.07 1.44
CA THR A 125 -5.42 -6.84 0.28
C THR A 125 -6.57 -7.41 -0.55
N LYS A 126 -7.63 -7.91 0.09
CA LYS A 126 -8.82 -8.44 -0.59
C LYS A 126 -9.61 -7.36 -1.32
N PHE A 127 -9.69 -6.17 -0.75
CA PHE A 127 -10.35 -5.03 -1.37
C PHE A 127 -9.62 -4.58 -2.65
N LEU A 128 -8.29 -4.42 -2.59
CA LEU A 128 -7.48 -4.09 -3.78
C LEU A 128 -7.51 -5.22 -4.82
N GLU A 129 -7.43 -6.48 -4.34
CA GLU A 129 -7.92 -7.73 -4.95
C GLU A 129 -9.12 -7.51 -5.89
N PHE A 130 -10.25 -7.28 -5.24
CA PHE A 130 -11.55 -7.14 -5.86
C PHE A 130 -11.57 -6.01 -6.88
N MET A 131 -11.09 -4.83 -6.49
CA MET A 131 -11.11 -3.66 -7.35
C MET A 131 -10.28 -3.88 -8.63
N SER A 132 -9.14 -4.58 -8.56
CA SER A 132 -8.27 -4.82 -9.72
C SER A 132 -8.90 -5.81 -10.70
N LYS A 133 -9.71 -6.74 -10.18
CA LYS A 133 -10.50 -7.65 -11.02
C LYS A 133 -11.63 -6.92 -11.74
N GLN A 134 -12.26 -5.93 -11.10
CA GLN A 134 -13.38 -5.19 -11.69
C GLN A 134 -12.94 -4.27 -12.83
N THR A 135 -11.81 -3.59 -12.69
CA THR A 135 -11.24 -2.74 -13.74
C THR A 135 -10.79 -3.53 -14.97
N LYS A 136 -10.16 -4.70 -14.75
CA LYS A 136 -9.81 -5.64 -15.84
C LYS A 136 -11.04 -6.13 -16.60
N LYS A 137 -12.17 -6.38 -15.93
CA LYS A 137 -13.43 -6.78 -16.60
C LYS A 137 -14.03 -5.64 -17.44
N ASN A 138 -13.98 -4.41 -16.95
CA ASN A 138 -14.49 -3.24 -17.66
C ASN A 138 -13.66 -2.93 -18.92
N ASN A 139 -12.34 -3.04 -18.84
CA ASN A 139 -11.45 -2.87 -20.00
C ASN A 139 -11.67 -3.97 -21.07
N VAL A 140 -12.01 -5.20 -20.67
CA VAL A 140 -12.33 -6.29 -21.61
C VAL A 140 -13.70 -6.10 -22.27
N THR A 141 -14.69 -5.57 -21.55
CA THR A 141 -16.04 -5.33 -22.11
C THR A 141 -16.08 -4.14 -23.07
N ASN A 142 -15.22 -3.13 -22.90
CA ASN A 142 -15.06 -2.05 -23.88
C ASN A 142 -14.41 -2.52 -25.21
N ASN A 143 -13.72 -3.65 -25.21
CA ASN A 143 -13.12 -4.25 -26.41
C ASN A 143 -14.05 -5.21 -27.18
N VAL A 144 -15.30 -5.41 -26.74
CA VAL A 144 -16.31 -6.23 -27.44
C VAL A 144 -17.49 -5.36 -27.91
N LYS A 145 -17.19 -4.22 -28.56
CA LYS A 145 -18.20 -3.39 -29.25
C LYS A 145 -18.27 -3.61 -30.77
N ASP A 146 -17.62 -4.64 -31.32
CA ASP A 146 -17.50 -4.83 -32.79
C ASP A 146 -18.25 -6.04 -33.39
N ILE A 147 -19.29 -6.57 -32.72
CA ILE A 147 -20.13 -7.62 -33.32
C ILE A 147 -21.64 -7.32 -33.17
N ILE A 148 -22.10 -6.17 -33.66
CA ILE A 148 -23.52 -5.96 -33.99
C ILE A 148 -23.61 -5.16 -35.31
N PRO A 149 -24.35 -5.63 -36.34
CA PRO A 149 -24.37 -4.97 -37.64
C PRO A 149 -25.09 -3.61 -37.57
N LYS A 150 -24.48 -2.60 -38.20
CA LYS A 150 -25.03 -1.25 -38.39
C LYS A 150 -26.47 -1.30 -38.91
N SER A 151 -27.41 -0.78 -38.13
CA SER A 151 -28.65 -0.23 -38.65
C SER A 151 -28.75 1.25 -38.27
N SER A 152 -29.14 2.03 -39.25
CA SER A 152 -29.10 3.49 -39.30
C SER A 152 -30.14 4.14 -38.37
N SER A 153 -29.73 5.09 -37.54
CA SER A 153 -30.29 6.44 -37.50
C SER A 153 -29.54 7.28 -36.47
N SER A 154 -29.26 8.51 -36.88
CA SER A 154 -28.57 9.56 -36.16
C SER A 154 -29.31 9.97 -34.89
N GLU A 155 -28.58 10.16 -33.80
CA GLU A 155 -28.80 11.30 -32.91
C GLU A 155 -27.49 11.66 -32.21
N LYS A 156 -27.20 12.95 -32.24
CA LYS A 156 -25.98 13.55 -31.70
C LYS A 156 -26.13 13.64 -30.19
N SER A 157 -25.19 13.05 -29.45
CA SER A 157 -24.87 13.49 -28.10
C SER A 157 -23.36 13.72 -28.05
N ASP A 158 -23.00 15.01 -28.03
CA ASP A 158 -21.69 15.46 -27.60
C ASP A 158 -21.52 15.10 -26.11
N GLU A 159 -21.14 13.86 -25.83
CA GLU A 159 -20.58 13.49 -24.53
C GLU A 159 -19.07 13.50 -24.68
N SER A 160 -18.48 14.64 -24.34
CA SER A 160 -17.09 14.69 -23.88
C SER A 160 -16.99 14.05 -22.49
N GLY A 161 -17.46 12.80 -22.37
CA GLY A 161 -17.07 11.92 -21.30
C GLY A 161 -15.68 11.43 -21.67
N SER A 162 -14.64 12.04 -21.11
CA SER A 162 -13.38 11.31 -20.99
C SER A 162 -13.71 10.07 -20.16
N GLU A 163 -14.03 8.95 -20.81
CA GLU A 163 -14.00 7.63 -20.19
C GLU A 163 -12.60 7.52 -19.60
N PHE A 164 -12.50 7.79 -18.29
CA PHE A 164 -11.28 7.58 -17.56
C PHE A 164 -11.05 6.07 -17.59
N GLU A 165 -10.14 5.62 -18.47
CA GLU A 165 -9.66 4.25 -18.43
C GLU A 165 -8.92 4.06 -17.10
N ILE A 166 -9.62 3.42 -16.16
CA ILE A 166 -9.07 3.05 -14.86
C ILE A 166 -8.20 1.81 -15.11
N ASP A 167 -6.92 2.00 -15.42
CA ASP A 167 -5.96 0.90 -15.40
C ASP A 167 -5.51 0.64 -13.97
N PHE A 168 -6.08 -0.41 -13.37
CA PHE A 168 -5.80 -0.76 -11.99
C PHE A 168 -5.26 -2.18 -11.86
N ASN A 169 -3.96 -2.28 -11.58
CA ASN A 169 -3.24 -3.54 -11.39
C ASN A 169 -2.60 -3.59 -10.00
N TYR A 170 -3.27 -4.28 -9.07
CA TYR A 170 -2.73 -4.54 -7.74
C TYR A 170 -1.81 -5.75 -7.74
N GLU A 171 -0.63 -5.60 -7.14
CA GLU A 171 0.30 -6.70 -6.91
C GLU A 171 0.46 -6.95 -5.40
N LYS A 172 -0.04 -8.10 -4.95
CA LYS A 172 0.08 -8.50 -3.55
C LYS A 172 1.55 -8.73 -3.18
N LEU A 173 1.95 -8.22 -2.01
CA LEU A 173 3.27 -8.50 -1.44
C LEU A 173 3.50 -10.01 -1.30
N ASN A 174 4.61 -10.49 -1.85
CA ASN A 174 4.98 -11.90 -1.88
C ASN A 174 6.33 -12.11 -1.16
N GLY A 175 6.45 -13.22 -0.45
CA GLY A 175 7.68 -13.71 0.14
C GLY A 175 7.73 -13.56 1.66
N THR A 176 8.83 -14.06 2.22
CA THR A 176 9.05 -14.11 3.66
C THR A 176 9.87 -12.92 4.13
N TYR A 177 9.38 -12.23 5.16
CA TYR A 177 10.05 -11.09 5.79
C TYR A 177 9.96 -11.21 7.31
N HIS A 178 10.97 -10.71 8.02
CA HIS A 178 10.85 -10.39 9.44
C HIS A 178 9.99 -9.13 9.59
N LEU A 179 8.86 -9.24 10.29
CA LEU A 179 8.01 -8.09 10.57
C LEU A 179 8.53 -7.39 11.81
N ILE A 180 8.96 -6.13 11.66
CA ILE A 180 9.45 -5.31 12.78
C ILE A 180 8.35 -4.35 13.23
N ASP A 181 8.00 -4.42 14.51
CA ASP A 181 7.17 -3.43 15.18
C ASP A 181 8.05 -2.27 15.62
N VAL A 182 7.91 -1.12 14.96
CA VAL A 182 8.83 0.01 15.13
C VAL A 182 8.45 0.84 16.35
N ILE A 183 9.41 1.01 17.24
CA ILE A 183 9.29 1.85 18.43
C ILE A 183 9.87 3.24 18.16
N ALA A 184 11.00 3.30 17.44
CA ALA A 184 11.67 4.57 17.17
C ALA A 184 12.36 4.58 15.81
N VAL A 185 12.27 5.73 15.15
CA VAL A 185 13.01 6.07 13.92
C VAL A 185 13.87 7.30 14.20
N VAL A 186 15.17 7.20 13.95
CA VAL A 186 16.13 8.27 14.23
C VAL A 186 16.96 8.54 12.99
N GLN A 187 16.86 9.75 12.44
CA GLN A 187 17.74 10.20 11.37
C GLN A 187 18.96 10.91 11.96
N LYS A 188 20.16 10.43 11.66
CA LYS A 188 21.40 11.06 12.13
C LYS A 188 21.72 12.27 11.25
N ILE A 189 21.84 13.44 11.85
CA ILE A 189 22.36 14.64 11.19
C ILE A 189 23.87 14.62 11.31
N ASN A 190 24.57 14.56 10.19
CA ASN A 190 26.01 14.79 10.15
C ASN A 190 26.22 16.29 9.97
N VAL A 191 26.44 17.01 11.07
CA VAL A 191 26.93 18.38 10.99
C VAL A 191 28.42 18.28 10.70
N GLU A 192 28.85 18.72 9.53
CA GLU A 192 30.27 18.92 9.26
C GLU A 192 30.77 19.97 10.27
N SER A 193 31.65 19.55 11.17
CA SER A 193 32.39 20.51 11.99
C SER A 193 33.34 21.25 11.06
N GLU A 194 33.06 22.54 10.80
CA GLU A 194 34.00 23.45 10.15
C GLU A 194 35.37 23.28 10.83
N SER A 195 36.34 22.83 10.04
CA SER A 195 37.74 22.62 10.43
C SER A 195 38.56 23.82 10.01
#